data_AF-A0A352L3E8-F1
#
_entry.id   AF-A0A352L3E8-F1
#
_cell.length_a   1.000
_cell.length_b   1.000
_cell.length_c   1.000
_cell.angle_alpha   90.00
_cell.angle_beta   90.00
_cell.angle_gamma   90.00
#
_symmetry.space_group_name_H-M   'P 1'
#
loop_
_entity.id
_entity.type
_entity.pdbx_description
1 polymer ?
#
loop_
_entity_poly.entity_id
_entity_poly.type
_entity_poly.pdbx_seq_one_letter_code
_entity_poly.pdbx_strand_id
1 'polypeptide(L)'
;EKNSEFVTALDKRALSIPGSGLRQRNRNPADYALTVFGRSIRESNCDCDRSDEPSLLQTIFVQNDGQVLSMLDAQDGWLAETCKQNGLQFTRKSSDDAAAAQQARARTQLKTRFKEQLKKLEDQLAAAEQKQSARQIESLKTQIRKLRDQAIARGVIEADPQQDSQPADAPAAPAATAPAQLNTDTIITDAWLRTLSRLPTDAELQTARTWISESKDPVEGIRGVLWALLNTREFIVNH
;
A
#
# COMPACT_ATOMS: atom_id res chain seq x y z
N GLU A 1 7.32 -18.73 -7.13
CA GLU A 1 8.42 -17.75 -7.37
C GLU A 1 8.14 -16.31 -6.90
N LYS A 2 6.91 -15.92 -6.52
CA LYS A 2 6.65 -14.58 -5.93
C LYS A 2 6.89 -14.45 -4.42
N ASN A 3 7.08 -15.56 -3.70
CA ASN A 3 7.41 -15.55 -2.26
C ASN A 3 8.93 -15.47 -1.97
N SER A 4 9.79 -15.54 -2.99
CA SER A 4 11.26 -15.50 -2.82
C SER A 4 11.86 -14.10 -2.97
N GLU A 5 11.09 -13.13 -3.47
CA GLU A 5 11.39 -11.71 -3.23
C GLU A 5 10.93 -11.34 -1.82
N PHE A 6 11.59 -11.90 -0.81
CA PHE A 6 11.55 -11.33 0.52
C PHE A 6 12.05 -9.89 0.43
N VAL A 7 11.11 -8.94 0.40
CA VAL A 7 11.13 -7.57 0.94
C VAL A 7 12.48 -7.18 1.56
N THR A 8 13.50 -6.98 0.72
CA THR A 8 14.81 -6.42 1.11
C THR A 8 14.73 -4.90 1.25
N ALA A 9 13.66 -4.29 0.73
CA ALA A 9 13.32 -2.89 0.96
C ALA A 9 12.85 -2.69 2.40
N LEU A 10 13.80 -2.46 3.31
CA LEU A 10 13.54 -2.07 4.68
C LEU A 10 12.89 -0.68 4.76
N ASP A 11 13.05 0.17 3.73
CA ASP A 11 12.63 1.59 3.71
C ASP A 11 11.14 1.84 4.04
N LYS A 12 10.28 0.84 3.85
CA LYS A 12 8.84 0.93 4.16
C LYS A 12 8.46 0.30 5.51
N ARG A 13 9.42 -0.28 6.25
CA ARG A 13 9.17 -0.92 7.54
C ARG A 13 9.48 0.05 8.66
N ALA A 14 8.64 0.06 9.69
CA ALA A 14 8.85 0.88 10.88
C ALA A 14 10.24 0.67 11.54
N LEU A 15 10.82 -0.52 11.39
CA LEU A 15 12.15 -0.89 11.89
C LEU A 15 13.32 -0.13 11.24
N SER A 16 13.14 0.48 10.06
CA SER A 16 14.22 1.15 9.33
C SER A 16 14.35 2.64 9.63
N ILE A 17 13.46 3.21 10.45
CA ILE A 17 13.41 4.65 10.70
C ILE A 17 14.38 4.97 11.86
N PRO A 18 15.50 5.67 11.60
CA PRO A 18 16.52 5.92 12.61
C PRO A 18 16.11 7.07 13.53
N GLY A 19 15.14 6.83 14.40
CA GLY A 19 14.77 7.69 15.52
C GLY A 19 14.05 9.01 15.17
N SER A 20 13.33 9.54 16.15
CA SER A 20 12.64 10.84 16.08
C SER A 20 13.60 11.99 16.38
N GLY A 21 13.89 12.83 15.40
CA GLY A 21 14.67 14.05 15.61
C GLY A 21 14.15 15.20 14.75
N LEU A 22 14.01 16.41 15.33
CA LEU A 22 13.54 17.60 14.61
C LEU A 22 14.40 17.95 13.37
N ARG A 23 15.65 17.48 13.32
CA ARG A 23 16.56 17.69 12.19
C ARG A 23 16.22 16.84 10.95
N GLN A 24 15.36 15.82 11.06
CA GLN A 24 15.03 14.89 9.97
C GLN A 24 13.61 15.07 9.38
N ARG A 25 12.83 16.04 9.89
CA ARG A 25 11.39 16.28 9.61
C ARG A 25 10.94 16.28 8.13
N ASN A 26 11.85 16.35 7.17
CA ASN A 26 11.55 16.42 5.73
C ASN A 26 11.88 15.15 4.94
N ARG A 27 12.35 14.06 5.57
CA ARG A 27 12.72 12.84 4.83
C ARG A 27 11.66 11.74 4.87
N ASN A 28 10.91 11.59 5.96
CA ASN A 28 9.91 10.54 6.09
C ASN A 28 8.66 11.06 6.82
N PRO A 29 7.43 10.88 6.28
CA PRO A 29 6.22 11.31 6.99
C PRO A 29 6.02 10.56 8.33
N ALA A 30 6.59 9.36 8.46
CA ALA A 30 6.61 8.59 9.70
C ALA A 30 7.44 9.25 10.83
N ASP A 31 8.33 10.21 10.52
CA ASP A 31 9.09 10.93 11.55
C ASP A 31 8.17 11.79 12.44
N TYR A 32 7.11 12.36 11.86
CA TYR A 32 6.14 13.13 12.64
C TYR A 32 5.33 12.22 13.56
N ALA A 33 4.92 11.04 13.10
CA ALA A 33 4.30 10.02 13.93
C ALA A 33 5.20 9.69 15.14
N LEU A 34 6.50 9.47 14.92
CA LEU A 34 7.44 9.20 16.01
C LEU A 34 7.69 10.40 16.94
N THR A 35 7.35 11.63 16.55
CA THR A 35 7.35 12.78 17.49
C THR A 35 6.06 12.89 18.30
N VAL A 36 4.94 12.41 17.74
CA VAL A 36 3.61 12.48 18.37
C VAL A 36 3.36 11.29 19.31
N PHE A 37 3.80 10.08 18.92
CA PHE A 37 3.71 8.83 19.68
C PHE A 37 5.04 8.40 20.31
N GLY A 38 6.07 9.24 20.15
CA GLY A 38 7.42 8.97 20.65
C GLY A 38 7.52 8.97 22.17
N ARG A 39 8.72 8.63 22.64
CA ARG A 39 9.09 8.70 24.05
C ARG A 39 8.89 10.13 24.55
N SER A 40 8.43 10.28 25.80
CA SER A 40 8.37 11.58 26.45
C SER A 40 9.73 12.27 26.35
N ILE A 41 9.71 13.61 26.34
CA ILE A 41 10.93 14.42 26.45
C ILE A 41 11.59 13.91 27.74
N ARG A 42 12.79 13.30 27.63
CA ARG A 42 13.45 12.58 28.74
C ARG A 42 13.94 13.54 29.84
N GLU A 43 13.06 14.34 30.41
CA GLU A 43 13.31 15.15 31.59
C GLU A 43 13.37 14.27 32.84
N SER A 44 12.64 13.14 32.86
CA SER A 44 12.77 12.12 33.89
C SER A 44 12.77 10.71 33.29
N ASN A 45 13.49 9.78 33.91
CA ASN A 45 13.69 8.41 33.40
C ASN A 45 12.63 7.43 33.94
N CYS A 46 11.44 7.93 34.29
CA CYS A 46 10.39 7.14 34.95
C CYS A 46 9.35 6.62 33.94
N ASP A 47 8.98 5.35 34.10
CA ASP A 47 7.89 4.71 33.34
C ASP A 47 6.52 5.35 33.65
N CYS A 48 6.38 6.00 34.81
CA CYS A 48 5.19 6.75 35.23
C CYS A 48 4.97 8.09 34.51
N ASP A 49 5.93 8.55 33.68
CA ASP A 49 5.75 9.74 32.85
C ASP A 49 4.88 9.47 31.61
N ARG A 50 4.45 8.21 31.43
CA ARG A 50 3.46 7.82 30.43
C ARG A 50 2.06 8.14 30.94
N SER A 51 1.42 9.13 30.31
CA SER A 51 0.02 9.45 30.55
C SER A 51 -0.89 8.37 29.96
N ASP A 52 -1.88 7.93 30.74
CA ASP A 52 -2.92 6.99 30.29
C ASP A 52 -4.00 7.64 29.40
N GLU A 53 -3.87 8.94 29.10
CA GLU A 53 -4.80 9.70 28.28
C GLU A 53 -4.17 10.05 26.93
N PRO A 54 -4.88 9.80 25.81
CA PRO A 54 -4.37 10.14 24.49
C PRO A 54 -4.31 11.65 24.35
N SER A 55 -3.18 12.18 23.88
CA SER A 55 -3.06 13.60 23.60
C SER A 55 -3.92 13.99 22.39
N LEU A 56 -4.39 15.24 22.35
CA LEU A 56 -5.16 15.76 21.22
C LEU A 56 -4.45 15.57 19.88
N LEU A 57 -3.12 15.76 19.85
CA LEU A 57 -2.32 15.59 18.65
C LEU A 57 -2.25 14.14 18.19
N GLN A 58 -2.18 13.17 19.12
CA GLN A 58 -2.22 11.73 18.80
C GLN A 58 -3.55 11.34 18.17
N THR A 59 -4.67 11.77 18.76
CA THR A 59 -6.01 11.49 18.23
C THR A 59 -6.21 12.11 16.84
N ILE A 60 -5.85 13.38 16.67
CA ILE A 60 -5.97 14.07 15.37
C ILE A 60 -5.07 13.40 14.32
N PHE A 61 -3.88 12.94 14.71
CA PHE A 61 -2.97 12.27 13.81
C PHE A 61 -3.57 10.96 13.29
N VAL A 62 -3.97 10.02 14.17
CA VAL A 62 -4.53 8.73 13.73
C VAL A 62 -5.74 8.92 12.85
N GLN A 63 -6.61 9.88 13.17
CA GLN A 63 -7.84 10.12 12.43
C GLN A 63 -7.61 10.65 11.00
N ASN A 64 -6.50 11.34 10.73
CA ASN A 64 -6.30 12.04 9.46
C ASN A 64 -5.04 11.61 8.70
N ASP A 65 -4.18 10.80 9.31
CA ASP A 65 -2.88 10.49 8.73
C ASP A 65 -3.02 9.65 7.45
N GLY A 66 -2.40 10.15 6.38
CA GLY A 66 -2.46 9.53 5.06
C GLY A 66 -1.74 8.17 5.02
N GLN A 67 -0.71 7.96 5.85
CA GLN A 67 -0.03 6.67 5.91
C GLN A 67 -0.90 5.62 6.58
N VAL A 68 -1.48 5.92 7.74
CA VAL A 68 -2.42 5.02 8.43
C VAL A 68 -3.58 4.66 7.52
N LEU A 69 -4.20 5.64 6.86
CA LEU A 69 -5.28 5.41 5.91
C LEU A 69 -4.84 4.56 4.71
N SER A 70 -3.61 4.75 4.20
CA SER A 70 -3.07 3.95 3.10
C SER A 70 -2.75 2.51 3.49
N MET A 71 -2.33 2.28 4.74
CA MET A 71 -2.07 0.94 5.28
C MET A 71 -3.37 0.18 5.51
N LEU A 72 -4.41 0.87 5.98
CA LEU A 72 -5.76 0.30 6.11
C LEU A 72 -6.29 -0.21 4.75
N ASP A 73 -6.01 0.55 3.69
CA ASP A 73 -6.47 0.25 2.33
C ASP A 73 -5.43 -0.50 1.48
N ALA A 74 -4.41 -1.09 2.10
CA ALA A 74 -3.37 -1.81 1.38
C ALA A 74 -3.95 -3.06 0.67
N GLN A 75 -3.50 -3.33 -0.56
CA GLN A 75 -3.99 -4.44 -1.39
C GLN A 75 -3.59 -5.83 -0.83
N ASP A 76 -2.54 -5.84 -0.01
CA ASP A 76 -1.98 -6.93 0.78
C ASP A 76 -2.41 -6.88 2.27
N GLY A 77 -3.30 -5.96 2.65
CA GLY A 77 -3.81 -5.83 4.00
C GLY A 77 -4.90 -6.83 4.36
N TRP A 78 -5.17 -6.96 5.67
CA TRP A 78 -6.19 -7.87 6.21
C TRP A 78 -7.60 -7.59 5.66
N LEU A 79 -7.95 -6.32 5.44
CA LEU A 79 -9.25 -5.94 4.86
C LEU A 79 -9.39 -6.52 3.44
N ALA A 80 -8.34 -6.42 2.61
CA ALA A 80 -8.33 -6.97 1.27
C ALA A 80 -8.34 -8.51 1.28
N GLU A 81 -7.69 -9.16 2.24
CA GLU A 81 -7.73 -10.60 2.44
C GLU A 81 -9.15 -11.08 2.83
N THR A 82 -9.77 -10.41 3.81
CA THR A 82 -11.12 -10.71 4.27
C THR A 82 -12.13 -10.55 3.14
N CYS A 83 -11.98 -9.52 2.30
CA CYS A 83 -12.83 -9.35 1.11
C CYS A 83 -12.67 -10.52 0.12
N LYS A 84 -11.43 -10.94 -0.16
CA LYS A 84 -11.17 -12.08 -1.08
C LYS A 84 -11.77 -13.38 -0.56
N GLN A 85 -11.63 -13.67 0.73
CA GLN A 85 -12.17 -14.89 1.35
C GLN A 85 -13.70 -14.94 1.33
N ASN A 86 -14.36 -13.78 1.41
CA ASN A 86 -15.82 -13.66 1.43
C ASN A 86 -16.42 -13.29 0.05
N GLY A 87 -15.63 -13.26 -1.02
CA GLY A 87 -16.09 -12.92 -2.37
C GLY A 87 -16.56 -11.46 -2.55
N LEU A 88 -16.11 -10.55 -1.69
CA LEU A 88 -16.46 -9.12 -1.74
C LEU A 88 -15.49 -8.31 -2.61
N GLN A 89 -15.99 -7.25 -3.25
CA GLN A 89 -15.15 -6.35 -4.04
C GLN A 89 -14.46 -5.33 -3.13
N PHE A 90 -13.13 -5.37 -3.09
CA PHE A 90 -12.32 -4.42 -2.34
C PHE A 90 -11.98 -3.19 -3.21
N THR A 91 -12.31 -1.99 -2.73
CA THR A 91 -11.94 -0.74 -3.38
C THR A 91 -11.11 0.13 -2.43
N ARG A 92 -9.94 0.57 -2.90
CA ARG A 92 -9.06 1.49 -2.16
C ARG A 92 -9.64 2.90 -2.20
N LYS A 93 -9.78 3.55 -1.03
CA LYS A 93 -10.27 4.94 -0.93
C LYS A 93 -9.20 5.94 -0.52
N SER A 94 -8.17 5.49 0.19
CA SER A 94 -7.05 6.33 0.61
C SER A 94 -6.36 6.93 -0.62
N SER A 95 -6.03 8.22 -0.58
CA SER A 95 -5.04 8.78 -1.49
C SER A 95 -3.66 8.17 -1.20
N ASP A 96 -2.82 8.03 -2.21
CA ASP A 96 -1.42 7.68 -1.97
C ASP A 96 -0.76 8.73 -1.08
N ASP A 97 0.04 8.28 -0.09
CA ASP A 97 0.85 9.17 0.74
C ASP A 97 1.76 10.05 -0.14
N ALA A 98 2.08 11.26 0.29
CA ALA A 98 2.79 12.27 -0.49
C ALA A 98 4.10 11.75 -1.10
N ALA A 99 4.84 10.91 -0.36
CA ALA A 99 6.06 10.27 -0.85
C ALA A 99 5.78 9.23 -1.95
N ALA A 100 4.76 8.37 -1.76
CA ALA A 100 4.32 7.41 -2.77
C ALA A 100 3.76 8.11 -4.02
N ALA A 101 2.97 9.17 -3.84
CA ALA A 101 2.45 10.01 -4.90
C ALA A 101 3.57 10.71 -5.68
N GLN A 102 4.63 11.19 -5.00
CA GLN A 102 5.80 11.80 -5.65
C GLN A 102 6.59 10.76 -6.46
N GLN A 103 6.82 9.57 -5.91
CA GLN A 103 7.47 8.48 -6.63
C GLN A 103 6.64 8.00 -7.83
N ALA A 104 5.31 7.90 -7.68
CA ALA A 104 4.39 7.58 -8.76
C ALA A 104 4.44 8.64 -9.87
N ARG A 105 4.40 9.93 -9.51
CA ARG A 105 4.57 11.04 -10.47
C ARG A 105 5.91 10.99 -11.18
N ALA A 106 7.01 10.74 -10.46
CA ALA A 106 8.35 10.60 -11.05
C ALA A 106 8.42 9.41 -12.02
N ARG A 107 7.84 8.26 -11.65
CA ARG A 107 7.72 7.09 -12.54
C ARG A 107 6.91 7.41 -13.78
N THR A 108 5.77 8.09 -13.64
CA THR A 108 4.93 8.51 -14.78
C THR A 108 5.68 9.48 -15.69
N GLN A 109 6.41 10.45 -15.15
CA GLN A 109 7.24 11.37 -15.94
C GLN A 109 8.40 10.65 -16.65
N LEU A 110 9.00 9.65 -16.02
CA LEU A 110 10.00 8.80 -16.69
C LEU A 110 9.34 8.01 -17.82
N LYS A 111 8.19 7.37 -17.59
CA LYS A 111 7.41 6.64 -18.61
C LYS A 111 7.09 7.51 -19.82
N THR A 112 6.62 8.74 -19.62
CA THR A 112 6.32 9.65 -20.73
C THR A 112 7.56 10.03 -21.51
N ARG A 113 8.68 10.34 -20.84
CA ARG A 113 9.95 10.65 -21.50
C ARG A 113 10.47 9.48 -22.34
N PHE A 114 10.45 8.26 -21.81
CA PHE A 114 10.86 7.06 -22.54
C PHE A 114 9.94 6.80 -23.75
N LYS A 115 8.63 6.98 -23.59
CA LYS A 115 7.65 6.84 -24.67
C LYS A 115 7.88 7.85 -25.79
N GLU A 116 8.16 9.11 -25.45
CA GLU A 116 8.49 10.15 -26.43
C GLU A 116 9.80 9.88 -27.15
N GLN A 117 10.83 9.39 -26.45
CA GLN A 117 12.11 9.02 -27.04
C GLN A 117 11.97 7.85 -28.02
N LEU A 118 11.24 6.80 -27.64
CA LEU A 118 10.96 5.66 -28.52
C LEU A 118 10.21 6.12 -29.77
N LYS A 119 9.15 6.92 -29.61
CA LYS A 119 8.39 7.44 -30.74
C LYS A 119 9.28 8.24 -31.71
N LYS A 120 10.15 9.12 -31.21
CA LYS A 120 11.09 9.87 -32.05
C LYS A 120 12.05 8.97 -32.84
N LEU A 121 12.55 7.90 -32.23
CA LEU A 121 13.44 6.94 -32.90
C LEU A 121 12.69 6.09 -33.93
N GLU A 122 11.45 5.69 -33.63
CA GLU A 122 10.57 4.98 -34.57
C GLU A 122 10.23 5.86 -35.78
N ASP A 123 9.95 7.15 -35.58
CA ASP A 123 9.72 8.12 -36.66
C ASP A 123 10.99 8.30 -37.52
N GLN A 124 12.18 8.36 -36.91
CA GLN A 124 13.46 8.42 -37.62
C GLN A 124 13.74 7.14 -38.43
N LEU A 125 13.38 5.98 -37.90
CA LEU A 125 13.50 4.70 -38.58
C LEU A 125 12.59 4.67 -39.81
N ALA A 126 11.33 5.10 -39.68
CA ALA A 126 10.41 5.19 -40.81
C ALA A 126 10.92 6.17 -41.89
N ALA A 127 11.50 7.30 -41.50
CA ALA A 127 12.11 8.25 -42.44
C ALA A 127 13.39 7.72 -43.11
N ALA A 128 14.19 6.91 -42.39
CA ALA A 128 15.38 6.26 -42.94
C ALA A 128 15.03 5.11 -43.90
N GLU A 129 13.95 4.37 -43.61
CA GLU A 129 13.38 3.37 -44.52
C GLU A 129 12.92 4.00 -45.84
N GLN A 130 12.26 5.16 -45.78
CA GLN A 130 11.89 5.91 -46.98
C GLN A 130 13.11 6.39 -47.80
N LYS A 131 14.23 6.67 -47.15
CA LYS A 131 15.49 7.12 -47.79
C LYS A 131 16.44 5.98 -48.18
N GLN A 132 16.05 4.72 -47.94
CA GLN A 132 16.82 3.50 -48.24
C GLN A 132 18.28 3.51 -47.71
N SER A 133 18.54 4.18 -46.58
CA SER A 133 19.87 4.23 -45.97
C SER A 133 20.12 3.03 -45.03
N ALA A 134 20.55 1.90 -45.60
CA ALA A 134 20.72 0.63 -44.89
C ALA A 134 21.53 0.73 -43.56
N ARG A 135 22.64 1.48 -43.56
CA ARG A 135 23.48 1.69 -42.36
C ARG A 135 22.75 2.44 -41.24
N GLN A 136 21.89 3.40 -41.59
CA GLN A 136 21.14 4.18 -40.60
C GLN A 136 20.03 3.32 -39.99
N ILE A 137 19.35 2.50 -40.80
CA ILE A 137 18.31 1.58 -40.34
C ILE A 137 18.85 0.59 -39.30
N GLU A 138 20.02 -0.02 -39.54
CA GLU A 138 20.65 -0.92 -38.56
C GLU A 138 21.06 -0.20 -37.27
N SER A 139 21.63 1.00 -37.38
CA SER A 139 21.99 1.81 -36.20
C SER A 139 20.78 2.22 -35.37
N LEU A 140 19.66 2.60 -36.00
CA LEU A 140 18.43 2.99 -35.30
C LEU A 140 17.75 1.78 -34.68
N LYS A 141 17.72 0.63 -35.35
CA LYS A 141 17.21 -0.63 -34.79
C LYS A 141 18.00 -1.05 -33.54
N THR A 142 19.33 -0.93 -33.57
CA THR A 142 20.16 -1.25 -32.38
C THR A 142 19.96 -0.24 -31.25
N GLN A 143 19.77 1.04 -31.55
CA GLN A 143 19.45 2.07 -30.55
C GLN A 143 18.08 1.85 -29.90
N ILE A 144 17.05 1.55 -30.68
CA ILE A 144 15.70 1.24 -30.17
C ILE A 144 15.73 0.02 -29.25
N ARG A 145 16.42 -1.06 -29.64
CA ARG A 145 16.59 -2.25 -28.79
C ARG A 145 17.24 -1.90 -27.46
N LYS A 146 18.41 -1.24 -27.48
CA LYS A 146 19.11 -0.81 -26.26
C LYS A 146 18.25 0.07 -25.36
N LEU A 147 17.47 0.98 -25.94
CA LEU A 147 16.61 1.90 -25.18
C LEU A 147 15.40 1.18 -24.58
N ARG A 148 14.81 0.21 -25.29
CA ARG A 148 13.80 -0.70 -24.73
C ARG A 148 14.36 -1.55 -23.60
N ASP A 149 15.54 -2.13 -23.77
CA ASP A 149 16.20 -2.93 -22.73
C ASP A 149 16.47 -2.09 -21.48
N GLN A 150 16.92 -0.83 -21.64
CA GLN A 150 17.10 0.11 -20.54
C GLN A 150 15.77 0.49 -19.85
N ALA A 151 14.69 0.60 -20.61
CA ALA A 151 13.37 0.90 -20.07
C ALA A 151 12.78 -0.28 -19.29
N ILE A 152 13.01 -1.52 -19.77
CA ILE A 152 12.63 -2.76 -19.09
C ILE A 152 13.47 -2.93 -17.82
N ALA A 153 14.79 -2.76 -17.89
CA ALA A 153 15.69 -2.86 -16.74
C ALA A 153 15.36 -1.84 -15.63
N ARG A 154 14.82 -0.68 -15.99
CA ARG A 154 14.35 0.35 -15.04
C ARG A 154 12.89 0.16 -14.60
N GLY A 155 12.20 -0.88 -15.06
CA GLY A 155 10.81 -1.18 -14.70
C GLY A 155 9.81 -0.12 -15.18
N VAL A 156 10.14 0.60 -16.25
CA VAL A 156 9.35 1.72 -16.78
C VAL A 156 8.33 1.24 -17.82
N ILE A 157 8.74 0.29 -18.67
CA ILE A 157 7.89 -0.33 -19.70
C ILE A 157 7.77 -1.82 -19.35
N GLU A 158 6.54 -2.33 -19.34
CA GLU A 158 6.29 -3.77 -19.21
C GLU A 158 6.75 -4.46 -20.49
N ALA A 159 7.48 -5.57 -20.38
CA ALA A 159 7.89 -6.34 -21.55
C ALA A 159 6.64 -6.74 -22.34
N ASP A 160 6.63 -6.47 -23.65
CA ASP A 160 5.51 -6.86 -24.53
C ASP A 160 5.22 -8.36 -24.35
N PRO A 161 4.01 -8.76 -23.91
CA PRO A 161 3.71 -10.15 -23.55
C PRO A 161 3.53 -11.09 -24.75
N GLN A 162 3.98 -10.73 -25.95
CA GLN A 162 3.64 -11.44 -27.19
C GLN A 162 4.77 -12.22 -27.87
N GLN A 163 5.88 -12.54 -27.18
CA GLN A 163 6.90 -13.43 -27.78
C GLN A 163 7.41 -14.62 -26.95
N ASP A 164 6.88 -14.84 -25.75
CA ASP A 164 7.02 -16.13 -25.06
C ASP A 164 5.64 -16.62 -24.59
N SER A 165 4.85 -17.09 -25.55
CA SER A 165 3.65 -17.87 -25.29
C SER A 165 4.04 -19.31 -24.94
N GLN A 166 4.25 -19.56 -23.65
CA GLN A 166 3.80 -20.80 -23.04
C GLN A 166 2.79 -20.46 -21.93
N PRO A 167 1.58 -21.03 -21.96
CA PRO A 167 0.58 -20.80 -20.92
C PRO A 167 1.08 -21.47 -19.65
N ALA A 168 1.74 -20.69 -18.79
CA ALA A 168 2.07 -21.13 -17.44
C ALA A 168 0.76 -21.14 -16.65
N ASP A 169 0.29 -22.36 -16.37
CA ASP A 169 -0.81 -22.68 -15.49
C ASP A 169 -0.82 -21.73 -14.28
N ALA A 170 -1.89 -20.95 -14.21
CA ALA A 170 -2.28 -20.29 -13.00
C ALA A 170 -2.35 -21.35 -11.89
N PRO A 171 -1.66 -21.19 -10.75
CA PRO A 171 -1.99 -22.02 -9.60
C PRO A 171 -3.43 -21.67 -9.26
N ALA A 172 -4.28 -22.69 -9.43
CA ALA A 172 -5.69 -22.67 -9.14
C ALA A 172 -5.94 -21.88 -7.85
N ALA A 173 -6.79 -20.86 -7.97
CA ALA A 173 -7.47 -20.30 -6.83
C ALA A 173 -7.95 -21.47 -5.95
N PRO A 174 -7.69 -21.49 -4.63
CA PRO A 174 -8.33 -22.46 -3.79
C PRO A 174 -9.84 -22.26 -3.98
N ALA A 175 -10.49 -23.39 -4.25
CA ALA A 175 -11.88 -23.52 -4.62
C ALA A 175 -12.75 -22.46 -3.97
N ALA A 176 -13.50 -21.74 -4.81
CA ALA A 176 -14.68 -21.01 -4.39
C ALA A 176 -15.58 -21.97 -3.62
N THR A 177 -15.48 -21.88 -2.31
CA THR A 177 -16.45 -22.49 -1.41
C THR A 177 -17.71 -21.66 -1.57
N ALA A 178 -18.85 -22.33 -1.73
CA ALA A 178 -20.20 -21.76 -1.89
C ALA A 178 -20.41 -20.50 -1.03
N PRO A 179 -21.28 -19.54 -1.42
CA PRO A 179 -21.43 -18.25 -0.74
C PRO A 179 -21.86 -18.49 0.72
N ALA A 180 -20.85 -18.61 1.59
CA ALA A 180 -21.05 -18.74 3.00
C ALA A 180 -21.55 -17.38 3.44
N GLN A 181 -22.70 -17.38 4.12
CA GLN A 181 -23.19 -16.24 4.89
C GLN A 181 -21.98 -15.53 5.52
N LEU A 182 -21.87 -14.21 5.30
CA LEU A 182 -20.78 -13.43 5.86
C LEU A 182 -20.69 -13.77 7.35
N ASN A 183 -19.59 -14.41 7.75
CA ASN A 183 -19.35 -14.78 9.15
C ASN A 183 -18.92 -13.51 9.89
N THR A 184 -19.86 -12.59 10.06
CA THR A 184 -19.63 -11.25 10.63
C THR A 184 -18.95 -11.35 12.00
N ASP A 185 -19.33 -12.35 12.79
CA ASP A 185 -18.80 -12.58 14.13
C ASP A 185 -17.33 -12.96 14.14
N THR A 186 -16.93 -13.82 13.21
CA THR A 186 -15.52 -14.22 13.11
C THR A 186 -14.70 -13.03 12.63
N ILE A 187 -15.21 -12.25 11.68
CA ILE A 187 -14.55 -11.04 11.18
C ILE A 187 -14.38 -9.99 12.29
N ILE A 188 -15.43 -9.74 13.08
CA ILE A 188 -15.39 -8.84 14.24
C ILE A 188 -14.35 -9.36 15.25
N THR A 189 -14.43 -10.63 15.63
CA THR A 189 -13.48 -11.21 16.61
C THR A 189 -12.03 -11.09 16.12
N ASP A 190 -11.81 -11.37 14.85
CA ASP A 190 -10.53 -11.23 14.16
C ASP A 190 -9.99 -9.79 14.15
N ALA A 191 -10.87 -8.80 14.02
CA ALA A 191 -10.51 -7.39 14.08
C ALA A 191 -10.06 -6.99 15.50
N TRP A 192 -10.79 -7.44 16.54
CA TRP A 192 -10.43 -7.18 17.95
C TRP A 192 -9.11 -7.83 18.32
N LEU A 193 -8.89 -9.08 17.92
CA LEU A 193 -7.63 -9.77 18.19
C LEU A 193 -6.43 -9.10 17.49
N ARG A 194 -6.61 -8.57 16.28
CA ARG A 194 -5.52 -7.91 15.53
C ARG A 194 -5.21 -6.49 16.03
N THR A 195 -6.20 -5.79 16.59
CA THR A 195 -6.05 -4.40 17.04
C THR A 195 -5.79 -4.30 18.54
N LEU A 196 -6.64 -4.91 19.35
CA LEU A 196 -6.62 -4.79 20.81
C LEU A 196 -6.03 -6.02 21.51
N SER A 197 -5.73 -7.10 20.79
CA SER A 197 -5.20 -8.35 21.34
C SER A 197 -6.07 -8.99 22.44
N ARG A 198 -7.39 -8.73 22.42
CA ARG A 198 -8.38 -9.32 23.33
C ARG A 198 -9.64 -9.74 22.58
N LEU A 199 -10.50 -10.53 23.24
CA LEU A 199 -11.82 -10.87 22.71
C LEU A 199 -12.81 -9.71 22.91
N PRO A 200 -13.76 -9.51 21.98
CA PRO A 200 -14.86 -8.57 22.16
C PRO A 200 -15.80 -9.07 23.26
N THR A 201 -16.39 -8.14 24.00
CA THR A 201 -17.53 -8.44 24.88
C THR A 201 -18.82 -8.57 24.07
N ASP A 202 -19.85 -9.21 24.63
CA ASP A 202 -21.13 -9.40 23.94
C ASP A 202 -21.78 -8.07 23.49
N ALA A 203 -21.64 -7.01 24.30
CA ALA A 203 -22.16 -5.68 23.99
C ALA A 203 -21.40 -5.01 22.83
N GLU A 204 -20.07 -5.13 22.81
CA GLU A 204 -19.22 -4.64 21.73
C GLU A 204 -19.51 -5.37 20.42
N LEU A 205 -19.67 -6.70 20.49
CA LEU A 205 -19.98 -7.55 19.36
C LEU A 205 -21.35 -7.16 18.75
N GLN A 206 -22.37 -6.97 19.59
CA GLN A 206 -23.68 -6.51 19.12
C GLN A 206 -23.61 -5.13 18.44
N THR A 207 -22.86 -4.19 19.01
CA THR A 207 -22.70 -2.84 18.45
C THR A 207 -21.99 -2.87 17.10
N ALA A 208 -20.97 -3.72 16.95
CA ALA A 208 -20.27 -3.90 15.69
C ALA A 208 -21.16 -4.56 14.63
N ARG A 209 -21.98 -5.55 15.01
CA ARG A 209 -22.96 -6.17 14.12
C ARG A 209 -23.98 -5.15 13.61
N THR A 210 -24.54 -4.33 14.49
CA THR A 210 -25.51 -3.30 14.08
C THR A 210 -24.88 -2.33 13.09
N TRP A 211 -23.66 -1.87 13.37
CA TRP A 211 -22.93 -0.95 12.48
C TRP A 211 -22.70 -1.53 11.08
N ILE A 212 -22.28 -2.80 11.00
CA ILE A 212 -22.06 -3.47 9.71
C ILE A 212 -23.39 -3.65 8.96
N SER A 213 -24.48 -3.96 9.66
CA SER A 213 -25.80 -4.13 9.04
C SER A 213 -26.44 -2.84 8.54
N GLU A 214 -26.15 -1.70 9.17
CA GLU A 214 -26.64 -0.37 8.76
C GLU A 214 -25.82 0.24 7.62
N SER A 215 -24.62 -0.29 7.38
CA SER A 215 -23.72 0.20 6.35
C SER A 215 -24.22 -0.17 4.94
N LYS A 216 -24.01 0.74 3.98
CA LYS A 216 -24.43 0.56 2.57
C LYS A 216 -23.71 -0.58 1.87
N ASP A 217 -22.49 -0.87 2.29
CA ASP A 217 -21.62 -1.91 1.76
C ASP A 217 -21.00 -2.67 2.95
N PRO A 218 -21.02 -4.02 2.97
CA PRO A 218 -20.37 -4.81 4.02
C PRO A 218 -18.88 -4.46 4.18
N VAL A 219 -18.17 -4.15 3.10
CA VAL A 219 -16.74 -3.77 3.15
C VAL A 219 -16.55 -2.46 3.91
N GLU A 220 -17.46 -1.50 3.70
CA GLU A 220 -17.45 -0.23 4.42
C GLU A 220 -17.80 -0.39 5.89
N GLY A 221 -18.72 -1.30 6.21
CA GLY A 221 -19.04 -1.65 7.59
C GLY A 221 -17.81 -2.20 8.32
N ILE A 222 -17.14 -3.20 7.73
CA ILE A 222 -15.94 -3.82 8.31
C ILE A 222 -14.81 -2.79 8.44
N ARG A 223 -14.59 -1.98 7.39
CA ARG A 223 -13.62 -0.89 7.41
C ARG A 223 -13.93 0.11 8.54
N GLY A 224 -15.20 0.48 8.70
CA GLY A 224 -15.65 1.40 9.74
C GLY A 224 -15.41 0.86 11.14
N VAL A 225 -15.68 -0.43 11.37
CA VAL A 225 -15.38 -1.10 12.65
C VAL A 225 -13.87 -1.10 12.91
N LEU A 226 -13.06 -1.50 11.93
CA LEU A 226 -11.61 -1.50 12.07
C LEU A 226 -11.06 -0.09 12.35
N TRP A 227 -11.59 0.90 11.64
CA TRP A 227 -11.25 2.31 11.84
C TRP A 227 -11.62 2.80 13.25
N ALA A 228 -12.81 2.43 13.75
CA ALA A 228 -13.23 2.76 15.10
C ALA A 228 -12.29 2.17 16.14
N LEU A 229 -11.88 0.90 16.00
CA LEU A 229 -10.94 0.22 16.89
C LEU A 229 -9.59 0.95 16.97
N LEU A 230 -9.04 1.35 15.82
CA LEU A 230 -7.77 2.09 15.75
C LEU A 230 -7.85 3.48 16.41
N ASN A 231 -9.04 4.07 16.49
CA ASN A 231 -9.25 5.37 17.13
C ASN A 231 -9.72 5.24 18.59
N THR A 232 -9.77 4.02 19.15
CA THR A 232 -10.09 3.85 20.57
C THR A 232 -8.94 4.31 21.46
N ARG A 233 -9.29 4.76 22.68
CA ARG A 233 -8.30 5.04 23.73
C ARG A 233 -7.43 3.83 24.03
N GLU A 234 -8.04 2.64 24.08
CA GLU A 234 -7.33 1.39 24.36
C GLU A 234 -6.22 1.14 23.33
N PHE A 235 -6.51 1.36 22.04
CA PHE A 235 -5.50 1.22 20.98
C PHE A 235 -4.40 2.28 21.13
N ILE A 236 -4.77 3.57 21.20
CA ILE A 236 -3.81 4.69 21.16
C ILE A 236 -2.84 4.68 22.36
N VAL A 237 -3.27 4.18 23.52
CA VAL A 237 -2.47 4.21 24.76
C VAL A 237 -1.67 2.93 24.96
N ASN A 238 -2.22 1.77 24.57
CA ASN A 238 -1.61 0.47 24.88
C ASN A 238 -0.84 -0.17 23.72
N HIS A 239 -1.09 0.23 22.46
CA HIS A 239 -0.54 -0.39 21.25
C HIS A 239 0.22 0.60 20.37
#